data_AF-A0A5K0UXH2-F1
#
_entry.id   AF-A0A5K0UXH2-F1
#
_cell.length_a   1.000
_cell.length_b   1.000
_cell.length_c   1.000
_cell.angle_alpha   90.00
_cell.angle_beta   90.00
_cell.angle_gamma   90.00
#
_symmetry.space_group_name_H-M   'P 1'
#
loop_
_entity.id
_entity.type
_entity.pdbx_description
1 polymer ?
#
loop_
_entity_poly.entity_id
_entity_poly.type
_entity_poly.pdbx_seq_one_letter_code
_entity_poly.pdbx_strand_id
1 'polypeptide(L)' 'LAEKELQKTNAFKSPREKLLCIFSCCRVINNLLLNVSMASNHKPAGADDFLPVLIY' A
#
# COMPACT_ATOMS: atom_id res chain seq x y z
N LEU A 1 6.36 -1.11 -6.83
CA LEU A 1 5.66 0.19 -7.00
C LEU A 1 5.38 0.83 -5.64
N ALA A 2 4.75 0.09 -4.72
CA ALA A 2 4.51 0.53 -3.34
C ALA A 2 5.81 0.95 -2.60
N GLU A 3 6.88 0.16 -2.71
CA GLU A 3 8.19 0.49 -2.14
C GLU A 3 8.73 1.86 -2.59
N LYS A 4 8.54 2.22 -3.88
CA LYS A 4 8.95 3.53 -4.41
C LYS A 4 8.15 4.68 -3.79
N GLU A 5 6.87 4.47 -3.48
CA GLU A 5 6.08 5.48 -2.76
C GLU A 5 6.57 5.65 -1.32
N LEU A 6 6.93 4.55 -0.65
CA LEU A 6 7.44 4.60 0.72
C LEU A 6 8.82 5.27 0.80
N GLN A 7 9.71 4.99 -0.15
CA GLN A 7 11.05 5.60 -0.23
C GLN A 7 11.02 7.14 -0.36
N LYS A 8 9.96 7.71 -0.95
CA LYS A 8 9.78 9.16 -1.06
C LYS A 8 9.65 9.86 0.30
N THR A 9 9.33 9.15 1.37
CA THR A 9 9.24 9.70 2.73
C THR A 9 10.52 10.43 3.16
N ASN A 10 11.69 9.97 2.70
CA ASN A 10 12.98 10.58 3.00
C ASN A 10 13.22 11.89 2.25
N ALA A 11 12.51 12.14 1.15
CA ALA A 11 12.64 13.36 0.36
C ALA A 11 11.88 14.56 0.99
N PHE A 12 10.87 14.29 1.82
CA PHE A 12 10.02 15.32 2.39
C PHE A 12 10.39 15.65 3.83
N LYS A 13 10.34 16.95 4.17
CA LYS A 13 10.53 17.42 5.55
C LYS A 13 9.22 17.59 6.30
N SER A 14 8.11 17.89 5.61
CA SER A 14 6.83 18.12 6.28
C SER A 14 6.22 16.80 6.77
N PRO A 15 5.69 16.74 8.02
CA PRO A 15 5.04 15.54 8.54
C PRO A 15 3.85 15.10 7.68
N ARG A 16 3.11 16.07 7.12
CA ARG A 16 1.96 15.82 6.25
C ARG A 16 2.35 15.09 4.97
N GLU A 17 3.44 15.52 4.31
CA GLU A 17 3.91 14.86 3.09
C GLU A 17 4.44 13.46 3.37
N LYS A 18 5.14 13.26 4.50
CA LYS A 18 5.57 11.93 4.93
C LYS A 18 4.38 10.97 5.09
N LEU A 19 3.31 11.41 5.74
CA LEU A 19 2.08 10.62 5.85
C LEU A 19 1.43 10.35 4.49
N LEU A 20 1.46 11.30 3.56
CA LEU A 20 0.94 11.10 2.20
C LEU A 20 1.72 10.04 1.43
N CYS A 21 3.04 9.93 1.62
CA CYS A 21 3.85 8.85 1.04
C CYS A 21 3.43 7.47 1.56
N ILE A 22 3.28 7.35 2.89
CA ILE A 22 2.81 6.11 3.53
C ILE A 22 1.41 5.76 3.03
N PHE A 23 0.49 6.73 3.02
CA PHE A 23 -0.87 6.50 2.52
C PHE A 23 -0.90 6.08 1.05
N SER A 24 -0.04 6.68 0.21
CA SER A 24 0.08 6.34 -1.20
C SER A 24 0.62 4.91 -1.38
N CYS A 25 1.60 4.50 -0.58
CA CYS A 25 2.07 3.11 -0.52
C CYS A 25 0.92 2.14 -0.18
N CYS A 26 0.19 2.39 0.91
CA CYS A 26 -0.96 1.57 1.32
C CYS A 26 -2.04 1.49 0.24
N ARG A 27 -2.33 2.59 -0.45
CA ARG A 27 -3.31 2.62 -1.54
C ARG A 27 -2.87 1.76 -2.73
N VAL A 28 -1.58 1.79 -3.08
CA VAL A 28 -1.03 0.93 -4.15
C VAL A 28 -1.17 -0.55 -3.76
N ILE A 29 -0.81 -0.92 -2.53
CA ILE A 29 -0.95 -2.30 -2.03
C ILE A 29 -2.42 -2.74 -2.07
N ASN A 30 -3.35 -1.93 -1.57
CA ASN A 30 -4.78 -2.25 -1.59
C ASN A 30 -5.31 -2.44 -3.01
N ASN A 31 -4.93 -1.59 -3.97
CA ASN A 31 -5.35 -1.76 -5.36
C ASN A 31 -4.82 -3.06 -5.98
N LEU A 32 -3.58 -3.43 -5.67
CA LEU A 32 -3.01 -4.72 -6.08
C LEU A 32 -3.82 -5.90 -5.51
N LEU A 33 -4.13 -5.87 -4.22
CA LEU A 33 -4.90 -6.92 -3.56
C LEU A 33 -6.34 -7.01 -4.06
N LEU A 34 -6.98 -5.87 -4.34
CA LEU A 34 -8.31 -5.81 -4.95
C LEU A 34 -8.31 -6.48 -6.33
N ASN A 35 -7.33 -6.17 -7.18
CA ASN A 35 -7.19 -6.77 -8.50
C ASN A 35 -7.01 -8.30 -8.41
N VAL A 36 -6.22 -8.77 -7.46
CA VAL A 36 -6.06 -10.21 -7.21
C VAL A 36 -7.38 -10.84 -6.79
N SER A 37 -8.11 -10.24 -5.83
CA SER A 37 -9.39 -10.80 -5.38
C SER A 37 -10.45 -10.86 -6.48
N MET A 38 -10.48 -9.86 -7.37
CA MET A 38 -11.36 -9.83 -8.54
C MET A 38 -11.01 -10.93 -9.55
N ALA A 39 -9.72 -11.20 -9.75
CA ALA A 39 -9.26 -12.25 -10.66
C ALA A 39 -9.50 -13.67 -10.11
N SER A 40 -9.48 -13.84 -8.79
CA SER A 40 -9.62 -15.15 -8.14
C SER A 40 -11.05 -15.50 -7.68
N ASN A 41 -12.07 -14.66 -7.97
CA ASN A 41 -13.43 -14.77 -7.42
C ASN A 41 -13.46 -14.97 -5.89
N HIS A 42 -12.46 -14.44 -5.21
CA HIS A 42 -12.26 -14.65 -3.78
C HIS A 42 -12.78 -13.44 -3.01
N LYS A 43 -12.99 -13.62 -1.70
CA LYS A 43 -13.41 -12.54 -0.79
C LYS A 43 -12.51 -11.30 -0.96
N PRO A 44 -13.05 -10.07 -0.79
CA PRO A 44 -12.24 -8.85 -0.75
C PRO A 44 -11.10 -8.96 0.26
N ALA A 45 -9.92 -8.52 -0.14
CA ALA A 45 -8.72 -8.55 0.69
C ALA A 45 -8.91 -7.71 1.96
N GLY A 46 -8.59 -8.30 3.11
CA GLY A 46 -8.70 -7.68 4.42
C GLY A 46 -7.35 -7.30 5.03
N ALA A 47 -7.35 -7.04 6.35
CA ALA A 47 -6.13 -6.73 7.09
C ALA A 47 -5.12 -7.89 7.07
N ASP A 48 -5.61 -9.14 7.13
CA ASP A 48 -4.78 -10.35 7.11
C ASP A 48 -4.06 -10.53 5.76
N ASP A 49 -4.65 -10.04 4.67
CA ASP A 49 -4.04 -10.07 3.34
C ASP A 49 -3.11 -8.85 3.12
N PHE A 50 -3.45 -7.70 3.71
CA PHE A 50 -2.73 -6.45 3.55
C PHE A 50 -1.44 -6.39 4.36
N LEU A 51 -1.49 -6.72 5.65
CA LEU A 51 -0.38 -6.49 6.58
C LEU A 51 0.89 -7.27 6.19
N PRO A 52 0.82 -8.55 5.77
CA PRO A 52 2.01 -9.26 5.30
C PRO A 52 2.67 -8.60 4.10
N VAL A 53 1.88 -8.05 3.16
CA VAL A 53 2.40 -7.36 1.96
C VAL A 53 3.02 -6.01 2.31
N LEU A 54 2.55 -5.32 3.35
CA LEU A 54 3.16 -4.08 3.82
C LEU A 54 4.50 -4.34 4.54
N ILE A 55 4.64 -5.48 5.22
CA ILE A 55 5.86 -5.84 5.96
C ILE A 55 6.97 -6.32 5.03
N TYR A 56 6.60 -7.00 3.94
CA TYR A 56 7.53 -7.53 2.93
C TYR A 56 8.19 -6.42 2.09
#